data_AF-A0A520W226-F1
#
_entry.id   AF-A0A520W226-F1
#
_cell.length_a   1.000
_cell.length_b   1.000
_cell.length_c   1.000
_cell.angle_alpha   90.00
_cell.angle_beta   90.00
_cell.angle_gamma   90.00
#
_symmetry.space_group_name_H-M   'P 1'
#
loop_
_entity.id
_entity.type
_entity.pdbx_description
1 polymer ?
#
loop_
_entity_poly.entity_id
_entity_poly.type
_entity_poly.pdbx_seq_one_letter_code
_entity_poly.pdbx_strand_id
1 'polypeptide(L)'
;MHMNNTLDNLIRERAPLIFKSTITSKLLRKLLMKLFKYNETTKTINELNKLDYPDVFSLLAVRYTPDVSISGLDNIPNDSSALIVANHPMGPADAVALVSKLHTKRNDIYIFANKVYIDLVPPFSKCMAPLFWDSNNEIHSANKSTLSNMTSFINAGMIGIYFPSGRVAKYGLYKTTDYPWHETPLTIASRYNLKIIPVYIDSKNSFVFYLARS
;
A
#
# COMPACT_ATOMS: atom_id res chain seq x y z
N MET A 1 -9.49 -17.52 -20.51
CA MET A 1 -9.00 -16.80 -19.31
C MET A 1 -9.04 -15.33 -19.67
N HIS A 2 -10.04 -14.56 -19.22
CA HIS A 2 -10.10 -13.13 -19.51
C HIS A 2 -8.94 -12.45 -18.79
N MET A 3 -7.96 -12.02 -19.58
CA MET A 3 -6.72 -11.39 -19.13
C MET A 3 -7.01 -9.99 -18.61
N ASN A 4 -6.54 -9.67 -17.40
CA ASN A 4 -6.45 -8.28 -16.96
C ASN A 4 -5.14 -7.74 -17.54
N ASN A 5 -5.24 -6.97 -18.63
CA ASN A 5 -4.09 -6.47 -19.37
C ASN A 5 -3.09 -5.72 -18.48
N THR A 6 -3.55 -4.99 -17.45
CA THR A 6 -2.68 -4.25 -16.54
C THR A 6 -1.88 -5.20 -15.63
N LEU A 7 -2.56 -6.13 -14.95
CA LEU A 7 -1.89 -7.09 -14.07
C LEU A 7 -0.91 -7.97 -14.85
N ASP A 8 -1.29 -8.43 -16.03
CA ASP A 8 -0.42 -9.26 -16.87
C ASP A 8 0.83 -8.53 -17.34
N ASN A 9 0.69 -7.25 -17.72
CA ASN A 9 1.82 -6.42 -18.10
C ASN A 9 2.78 -6.22 -16.92
N LEU A 10 2.25 -5.98 -15.71
CA LEU A 10 3.06 -5.82 -14.50
C LEU A 10 3.82 -7.11 -14.12
N ILE A 11 3.18 -8.28 -14.25
CA ILE A 11 3.84 -9.57 -14.00
C ILE A 11 4.91 -9.82 -15.08
N ARG A 12 4.62 -9.50 -16.34
CA ARG A 12 5.57 -9.69 -17.45
C ARG A 12 6.81 -8.83 -17.28
N GLU A 13 6.64 -7.57 -16.87
CA GLU A 13 7.74 -6.64 -16.60
C GLU A 13 8.64 -7.15 -15.46
N ARG A 14 8.04 -7.65 -14.37
CA ARG A 14 8.79 -8.08 -13.18
C ARG A 14 9.32 -9.51 -13.25
N ALA A 15 8.71 -10.38 -14.04
CA ALA A 15 9.09 -11.79 -14.17
C ALA A 15 9.19 -12.22 -15.65
N PRO A 16 10.07 -11.61 -16.47
CA PRO A 16 10.13 -11.88 -17.90
C PRO A 16 10.45 -13.35 -18.23
N LEU A 17 11.17 -14.04 -17.35
CA LEU A 17 11.59 -15.44 -17.52
C LEU A 17 10.42 -16.42 -17.68
N ILE A 18 9.30 -16.18 -17.01
CA ILE A 18 8.13 -17.07 -17.05
C ILE A 18 7.24 -16.81 -18.28
N PHE A 19 7.55 -15.77 -19.08
CA PHE A 19 6.84 -15.42 -20.32
C PHE A 19 7.58 -15.84 -21.59
N LYS A 20 8.73 -16.52 -21.49
CA LYS A 20 9.42 -17.12 -22.65
C LYS A 20 8.56 -18.21 -23.31
N SER A 21 8.76 -18.45 -24.60
CA SER A 21 7.98 -19.41 -25.40
C SER A 21 8.28 -20.89 -25.12
N THR A 22 9.26 -21.18 -24.25
CA THR A 22 9.68 -22.53 -23.88
C THR A 22 8.63 -23.28 -23.06
N ILE A 23 8.62 -24.62 -23.16
CA ILE A 23 7.68 -25.49 -22.43
C ILE A 23 7.87 -25.36 -20.92
N THR A 24 9.12 -25.26 -20.46
CA THR A 24 9.48 -25.06 -19.04
C THR A 24 8.91 -23.76 -18.49
N SER A 25 9.05 -22.64 -19.21
CA SER A 25 8.48 -21.35 -18.80
C SER A 25 6.94 -21.39 -18.78
N LYS A 26 6.29 -22.07 -19.73
CA LYS A 26 4.83 -22.25 -19.71
C LYS A 26 4.34 -23.04 -18.49
N LEU A 27 5.04 -24.13 -18.13
CA LEU A 27 4.71 -24.93 -16.96
C LEU A 27 4.95 -24.16 -15.66
N LEU A 28 6.10 -23.49 -15.54
CA LEU A 28 6.44 -22.65 -14.40
C LEU A 28 5.42 -21.52 -14.23
N ARG A 29 5.02 -20.84 -15.32
CA ARG A 29 3.97 -19.82 -15.28
C ARG A 29 2.66 -20.39 -14.78
N LYS A 30 2.21 -21.54 -15.29
CA LYS A 30 0.96 -22.18 -14.83
C LYS A 30 1.01 -22.51 -13.33
N LEU A 31 2.14 -23.03 -12.86
CA LEU A 31 2.36 -23.34 -11.45
C LEU A 31 2.31 -22.08 -10.58
N LEU A 32 3.09 -21.04 -10.90
CA LEU A 32 3.16 -19.81 -10.14
C LEU A 32 1.81 -19.06 -10.14
N MET A 33 1.11 -19.00 -11.27
CA MET A 33 -0.22 -18.37 -11.34
C MET A 33 -1.24 -19.11 -10.46
N LYS A 34 -1.14 -20.44 -10.34
CA LYS A 34 -1.98 -21.22 -9.41
C LYS A 34 -1.57 -20.98 -7.96
N LEU A 35 -0.27 -21.02 -7.66
CA LEU A 35 0.27 -20.85 -6.32
C LEU A 35 -0.05 -19.47 -5.73
N PHE A 36 0.14 -18.42 -6.52
CA PHE A 36 -0.20 -17.04 -6.15
C PHE A 36 -1.66 -16.66 -6.45
N LYS A 37 -2.52 -17.66 -6.67
CA LYS A 37 -3.97 -17.50 -6.78
C LYS A 37 -4.41 -16.41 -7.77
N TYR A 38 -3.75 -16.32 -8.92
CA TYR A 38 -3.98 -15.26 -9.92
C TYR A 38 -5.46 -15.03 -10.23
N ASN A 39 -6.24 -16.09 -10.42
CA ASN A 39 -7.68 -15.98 -10.71
C ASN A 39 -8.47 -15.29 -9.58
N GLU A 40 -8.11 -15.56 -8.32
CA GLU A 40 -8.72 -14.92 -7.14
C GLU A 40 -8.35 -13.44 -7.08
N THR A 41 -7.09 -13.11 -7.38
CA THR A 41 -6.60 -11.73 -7.49
C THR A 41 -7.31 -10.95 -8.58
N THR A 42 -7.45 -11.51 -9.78
CA THR A 42 -8.19 -10.86 -10.89
C THR A 42 -9.66 -10.65 -10.55
N LYS A 43 -10.31 -11.65 -9.93
CA LYS A 43 -11.70 -11.52 -9.49
C LYS A 43 -11.85 -10.40 -8.45
N THR A 44 -10.93 -10.34 -7.49
CA THR A 44 -10.92 -9.30 -6.45
C THR A 44 -10.72 -7.92 -7.07
N ILE A 45 -9.73 -7.73 -7.95
CA ILE A 45 -9.51 -6.44 -8.63
C ILE A 45 -10.76 -5.99 -9.39
N ASN A 46 -11.42 -6.90 -10.12
CA ASN A 46 -12.64 -6.57 -10.86
C ASN A 46 -13.83 -6.22 -9.93
N GLU A 47 -13.86 -6.75 -8.71
CA GLU A 47 -14.83 -6.40 -7.68
C GLU A 47 -14.54 -5.00 -7.12
N LEU A 48 -13.27 -4.74 -6.75
CA LEU A 48 -12.84 -3.44 -6.22
C LEU A 48 -13.07 -2.30 -7.22
N ASN A 49 -12.89 -2.54 -8.52
CA ASN A 49 -13.06 -1.53 -9.56
C ASN A 49 -14.51 -1.05 -9.75
N LYS A 50 -15.48 -1.71 -9.10
CA LYS A 50 -16.89 -1.32 -9.10
C LYS A 50 -17.30 -0.51 -7.88
N LEU A 51 -16.38 -0.35 -6.92
CA LEU A 51 -16.63 0.29 -5.63
C LEU A 51 -16.03 1.71 -5.61
N ASP A 52 -16.51 2.54 -4.70
CA ASP A 52 -15.76 3.75 -4.34
C ASP A 52 -14.65 3.42 -3.33
N TYR A 53 -13.65 4.29 -3.20
CA TYR A 53 -12.46 3.96 -2.42
C TYR A 53 -12.72 3.60 -0.93
N PRO A 54 -13.72 4.17 -0.20
CA PRO A 54 -13.97 3.75 1.18
C PRO A 54 -14.46 2.29 1.27
N ASP A 55 -15.28 1.89 0.31
CA ASP A 55 -15.81 0.52 0.20
C ASP A 55 -14.71 -0.46 -0.23
N VAL A 56 -13.76 -0.01 -1.08
CA VAL A 56 -12.56 -0.80 -1.42
C VAL A 56 -11.78 -1.16 -0.15
N PHE A 57 -11.49 -0.20 0.73
CA PHE A 57 -10.80 -0.46 1.98
C PHE A 57 -11.61 -1.36 2.93
N SER A 58 -12.92 -1.15 3.01
CA SER A 58 -13.81 -1.96 3.86
C SER A 58 -13.82 -3.42 3.42
N LEU A 59 -13.96 -3.69 2.10
CA LEU A 59 -13.93 -5.04 1.56
C LEU A 59 -12.56 -5.71 1.74
N LEU A 60 -11.47 -4.97 1.48
CA LEU A 60 -10.12 -5.48 1.70
C LEU A 60 -9.87 -5.81 3.18
N ALA A 61 -10.39 -5.00 4.11
CA ALA A 61 -10.22 -5.21 5.53
C ALA A 61 -10.93 -6.49 6.00
N VAL A 62 -12.18 -6.70 5.58
CA VAL A 62 -12.92 -7.93 5.89
C VAL A 62 -12.21 -9.17 5.33
N ARG A 63 -11.64 -9.08 4.13
CA ARG A 63 -11.04 -10.24 3.45
C ARG A 63 -9.63 -10.55 3.93
N TYR A 64 -8.84 -9.55 4.31
CA TYR A 64 -7.39 -9.71 4.53
C TYR A 64 -6.89 -9.22 5.89
N THR A 65 -7.65 -8.42 6.64
CA THR A 65 -7.28 -7.92 7.96
C THR A 65 -8.45 -7.95 8.96
N PRO A 66 -9.17 -9.09 9.12
CA PRO A 66 -10.38 -9.13 9.93
C PRO A 66 -10.12 -8.89 11.42
N ASP A 67 -8.99 -9.37 11.93
CA ASP A 67 -8.67 -9.37 13.37
C ASP A 67 -7.72 -8.20 13.73
N VAL A 68 -8.22 -6.97 13.60
CA VAL A 68 -7.46 -5.75 13.90
C VAL A 68 -8.08 -5.00 15.08
N SER A 69 -7.27 -4.76 16.11
CA SER A 69 -7.55 -3.82 17.20
C SER A 69 -6.79 -2.51 17.02
N ILE A 70 -7.39 -1.40 17.42
CA ILE A 70 -6.76 -0.08 17.41
C ILE A 70 -7.02 0.64 18.74
N SER A 71 -6.06 1.43 19.19
CA SER A 71 -6.18 2.29 20.37
C SER A 71 -5.67 3.69 20.05
N GLY A 72 -6.16 4.70 20.76
CA GLY A 72 -5.69 6.09 20.59
C GLY A 72 -6.32 6.84 19.40
N LEU A 73 -7.48 6.39 18.91
CA LEU A 73 -8.25 7.11 17.87
C LEU A 73 -8.62 8.54 18.28
N ASP A 74 -8.72 8.82 19.58
CA ASP A 74 -9.00 10.17 20.10
C ASP A 74 -7.87 11.17 19.85
N ASN A 75 -6.66 10.68 19.53
CA ASN A 75 -5.54 11.55 19.13
C ASN A 75 -5.69 12.08 17.69
N ILE A 76 -6.60 11.51 16.89
CA ILE A 76 -6.85 11.96 15.52
C ILE A 76 -7.68 13.25 15.57
N PRO A 77 -7.19 14.37 15.00
CA PRO A 77 -7.94 15.62 14.98
C PRO A 77 -9.21 15.47 14.15
N ASN A 78 -10.31 16.07 14.60
CA ASN A 78 -11.59 16.02 13.87
C ASN A 78 -11.56 16.87 12.60
N ASP A 79 -11.05 18.11 12.69
CA ASP A 79 -11.28 19.14 11.66
C ASP A 79 -9.98 19.78 11.13
N SER A 80 -8.83 19.11 11.30
CA SER A 80 -7.55 19.60 10.76
C SER A 80 -6.79 18.49 10.04
N SER A 81 -6.00 18.86 9.04
CA SER A 81 -5.06 17.93 8.42
C SER A 81 -3.96 17.53 9.41
N ALA A 82 -3.47 16.31 9.26
CA ALA A 82 -2.36 15.77 10.01
C ALA A 82 -1.68 14.66 9.21
N LEU A 83 -0.45 14.33 9.59
CA LEU A 83 0.33 13.27 8.97
C LEU A 83 0.55 12.14 9.98
N ILE A 84 -0.11 11.01 9.76
CA ILE A 84 0.17 9.77 10.47
C ILE A 84 1.46 9.18 9.92
N VAL A 85 2.41 8.88 10.81
CA VAL A 85 3.69 8.26 10.46
C VAL A 85 3.80 6.93 11.19
N ALA A 86 3.91 5.84 10.44
CA ALA A 86 3.83 4.48 10.99
C ALA A 86 4.91 3.54 10.43
N ASN A 87 5.31 2.53 11.22
CA ASN A 87 6.10 1.41 10.70
C ASN A 87 5.26 0.54 9.73
N HIS A 88 5.92 -0.31 8.93
CA HIS A 88 5.26 -1.04 7.84
C HIS A 88 5.60 -2.55 7.80
N PRO A 89 5.19 -3.33 8.81
CA PRO A 89 5.55 -4.75 8.95
C PRO A 89 4.92 -5.71 7.94
N MET A 90 3.68 -5.46 7.50
CA MET A 90 2.95 -6.36 6.58
C MET A 90 2.81 -5.82 5.15
N GLY A 91 3.16 -4.56 4.92
CA GLY A 91 3.01 -3.97 3.60
C GLY A 91 1.57 -3.50 3.39
N PRO A 92 0.95 -3.70 2.21
CA PRO A 92 -0.36 -3.12 1.89
C PRO A 92 -1.47 -3.42 2.90
N ALA A 93 -1.38 -4.56 3.60
CA ALA A 93 -2.30 -4.91 4.69
C ALA A 93 -2.28 -3.89 5.84
N ASP A 94 -1.13 -3.30 6.16
CA ASP A 94 -1.02 -2.27 7.21
C ASP A 94 -1.86 -1.03 6.86
N ALA A 95 -1.78 -0.58 5.60
CA ALA A 95 -2.57 0.54 5.11
C ALA A 95 -4.07 0.21 5.13
N VAL A 96 -4.45 -0.99 4.70
CA VAL A 96 -5.85 -1.45 4.72
C VAL A 96 -6.41 -1.48 6.15
N ALA A 97 -5.66 -2.08 7.08
CA ALA A 97 -6.04 -2.16 8.48
C ALA A 97 -6.19 -0.77 9.10
N LEU A 98 -5.20 0.11 8.88
CA LEU A 98 -5.20 1.44 9.46
C LEU A 98 -6.31 2.33 8.89
N VAL A 99 -6.48 2.36 7.56
CA VAL A 99 -7.53 3.16 6.90
C VAL A 99 -8.92 2.68 7.30
N SER A 100 -9.18 1.38 7.29
CA SER A 100 -10.49 0.84 7.67
C SER A 100 -10.89 1.17 9.11
N LYS A 101 -9.93 1.18 10.04
CA LYS A 101 -10.18 1.58 11.43
C LYS A 101 -10.33 3.09 11.57
N LEU A 102 -9.56 3.89 10.83
CA LEU A 102 -9.68 5.34 10.84
C LEU A 102 -11.00 5.83 10.23
N HIS A 103 -11.59 5.12 9.26
CA HIS A 103 -12.93 5.42 8.73
C HIS A 103 -14.05 5.42 9.78
N THR A 104 -13.83 4.81 10.95
CA THR A 104 -14.78 4.93 12.08
C THR A 104 -14.79 6.34 12.71
N LYS A 105 -13.76 7.14 12.45
CA LYS A 105 -13.54 8.49 12.99
C LYS A 105 -13.56 9.56 11.90
N ARG A 106 -12.89 9.31 10.77
CA ARG A 106 -12.75 10.22 9.63
C ARG A 106 -12.70 9.46 8.31
N ASN A 107 -13.47 9.93 7.32
CA ASN A 107 -13.56 9.30 6.00
C ASN A 107 -12.66 9.96 4.95
N ASP A 108 -11.92 10.99 5.31
CA ASP A 108 -11.13 11.82 4.40
C ASP A 108 -9.64 11.57 4.61
N ILE A 109 -9.22 10.40 4.15
CA ILE A 109 -7.86 9.87 4.35
C ILE A 109 -7.16 9.74 2.99
N TYR A 110 -5.88 10.07 2.94
CA TYR A 110 -5.03 9.75 1.81
C TYR A 110 -3.75 9.04 2.23
N ILE A 111 -3.19 8.22 1.34
CA ILE A 111 -2.01 7.42 1.63
C ILE A 111 -0.93 7.60 0.56
N PHE A 112 0.34 7.56 0.97
CA PHE A 112 1.46 7.49 0.04
C PHE A 112 1.73 6.03 -0.32
N ALA A 113 1.54 5.67 -1.59
CA ALA A 113 1.66 4.29 -2.03
C ALA A 113 2.12 4.21 -3.48
N ASN A 114 2.66 3.05 -3.88
CA ASN A 114 3.09 2.81 -5.25
C ASN A 114 1.94 3.00 -6.24
N LYS A 115 2.18 3.75 -7.33
CA LYS A 115 1.21 4.00 -8.41
C LYS A 115 0.58 2.72 -8.98
N VAL A 116 1.26 1.58 -8.92
CA VAL A 116 0.72 0.28 -9.32
C VAL A 116 -0.65 -0.01 -8.70
N TYR A 117 -0.91 0.42 -7.46
CA TYR A 117 -2.23 0.22 -6.85
C TYR A 117 -3.33 1.01 -7.56
N ILE A 118 -3.04 2.23 -8.02
CA ILE A 118 -3.99 3.01 -8.84
C ILE A 118 -4.20 2.35 -10.20
N ASP A 119 -3.13 1.82 -10.81
CA ASP A 119 -3.22 1.16 -12.11
C ASP A 119 -4.07 -0.13 -12.06
N LEU A 120 -4.01 -0.85 -10.94
CA LEU A 120 -4.83 -2.04 -10.71
C LEU A 120 -6.24 -1.68 -10.23
N VAL A 121 -6.36 -0.68 -9.36
CA VAL A 121 -7.59 -0.28 -8.69
C VAL A 121 -7.80 1.24 -8.84
N PRO A 122 -8.39 1.70 -9.95
CA PRO A 122 -8.55 3.13 -10.27
C PRO A 122 -9.23 3.99 -9.18
N PRO A 123 -10.20 3.50 -8.39
CA PRO A 123 -10.78 4.28 -7.28
C PRO A 123 -9.74 4.86 -6.31
N PHE A 124 -8.59 4.20 -6.13
CA PHE A 124 -7.52 4.71 -5.27
C PHE A 124 -6.92 6.05 -5.72
N SER A 125 -7.11 6.47 -6.97
CA SER A 125 -6.69 7.80 -7.42
C SER A 125 -7.27 8.96 -6.60
N LYS A 126 -8.42 8.74 -5.93
CA LYS A 126 -9.09 9.72 -5.07
C LYS A 126 -8.45 9.86 -3.68
N CYS A 127 -7.63 8.90 -3.26
CA CYS A 127 -7.11 8.81 -1.89
C CYS A 127 -5.62 8.41 -1.84
N MET A 128 -4.89 8.49 -2.95
CA MET A 128 -3.47 8.14 -3.00
C MET A 128 -2.62 9.28 -3.56
N ALA A 129 -1.55 9.61 -2.84
CA ALA A 129 -0.42 10.35 -3.39
C ALA A 129 0.57 9.33 -4.00
N PRO A 130 0.59 9.15 -5.33
CA PRO A 130 1.29 8.04 -5.95
C PRO A 130 2.80 8.19 -5.84
N LEU A 131 3.49 7.11 -5.48
CA LEU A 131 4.94 6.99 -5.53
C LEU A 131 5.36 6.12 -6.71
N PHE A 132 6.50 6.43 -7.30
CA PHE A 132 7.02 5.80 -8.51
C PHE A 132 8.25 4.98 -8.16
N TRP A 133 8.47 3.86 -8.83
CA TRP A 133 9.71 3.10 -8.64
C TRP A 133 10.89 3.87 -9.25
N ASP A 134 11.90 4.16 -8.44
CA ASP A 134 13.18 4.70 -8.88
C ASP A 134 14.19 3.54 -8.95
N SER A 135 14.53 3.14 -10.17
CA SER A 135 15.47 2.04 -10.42
C SER A 135 16.90 2.36 -9.98
N ASN A 136 17.29 3.64 -9.90
CA ASN A 136 18.65 4.03 -9.58
C ASN A 136 18.92 3.93 -8.07
N ASN A 137 17.91 4.25 -7.26
CA ASN A 137 18.00 4.25 -5.81
C ASN A 137 17.29 3.05 -5.16
N GLU A 138 16.66 2.18 -5.96
CA GLU A 138 15.83 1.06 -5.53
C GLU A 138 14.77 1.43 -4.47
N ILE A 139 14.19 2.63 -4.59
CA ILE A 139 13.18 3.14 -3.66
C ILE A 139 12.00 3.74 -4.42
N HIS A 140 10.93 3.99 -3.68
CA HIS A 140 9.78 4.72 -4.19
C HIS A 140 9.99 6.23 -4.06
N SER A 141 9.95 6.97 -5.17
CA SER A 141 10.18 8.41 -5.22
C SER A 141 8.91 9.20 -5.58
N ALA A 142 8.86 10.44 -5.10
CA ALA A 142 7.81 11.39 -5.42
C ALA A 142 8.13 12.16 -6.70
N ASN A 143 7.13 12.45 -7.52
CA ASN A 143 7.26 13.36 -8.66
C ASN A 143 6.27 14.52 -8.56
N LYS A 144 6.15 15.32 -9.64
CA LYS A 144 5.22 16.46 -9.70
C LYS A 144 3.77 16.06 -9.39
N SER A 145 3.31 14.91 -9.87
CA SER A 145 1.94 14.43 -9.61
C SER A 145 1.74 14.04 -8.15
N THR A 146 2.74 13.42 -7.51
CA THR A 146 2.73 13.12 -6.07
C THR A 146 2.54 14.39 -5.26
N LEU A 147 3.34 15.42 -5.56
CA LEU A 147 3.30 16.70 -4.85
C LEU A 147 1.98 17.43 -5.06
N SER A 148 1.44 17.40 -6.29
CA SER A 148 0.16 18.01 -6.63
C SER A 148 -0.99 17.36 -5.87
N ASN A 149 -1.08 16.02 -5.89
CA ASN A 149 -2.13 15.28 -5.17
C ASN A 149 -2.01 15.50 -3.66
N MET A 150 -0.80 15.34 -3.10
CA MET A 150 -0.55 15.58 -1.68
C MET A 150 -0.99 16.98 -1.26
N THR A 151 -0.60 18.01 -2.02
CA THR A 151 -0.98 19.40 -1.72
C THR A 151 -2.49 19.59 -1.77
N SER A 152 -3.17 19.00 -2.76
CA SER A 152 -4.63 19.04 -2.86
C SER A 152 -5.31 18.39 -1.65
N PHE A 153 -4.83 17.23 -1.21
CA PHE A 153 -5.39 16.53 -0.05
C PHE A 153 -5.15 17.28 1.27
N ILE A 154 -3.95 17.83 1.44
CA ILE A 154 -3.62 18.67 2.61
C ILE A 154 -4.53 19.89 2.66
N ASN A 155 -4.74 20.57 1.52
CA ASN A 155 -5.61 21.75 1.44
C ASN A 155 -7.09 21.40 1.65
N ALA A 156 -7.50 20.18 1.33
CA ALA A 156 -8.84 19.65 1.64
C ALA A 156 -8.99 19.23 3.10
N GLY A 157 -7.96 19.39 3.95
CA GLY A 157 -8.01 19.07 5.37
C GLY A 157 -7.82 17.59 5.70
N MET A 158 -7.49 16.76 4.70
CA MET A 158 -7.43 15.29 4.83
C MET A 158 -6.30 14.80 5.74
N ILE A 159 -6.46 13.60 6.28
CA ILE A 159 -5.43 12.89 7.05
C ILE A 159 -4.51 12.11 6.10
N GLY A 160 -3.21 12.35 6.17
CA GLY A 160 -2.21 11.60 5.42
C GLY A 160 -1.65 10.42 6.20
N ILE A 161 -1.37 9.30 5.54
CA ILE A 161 -0.61 8.17 6.12
C ILE A 161 0.70 7.97 5.35
N TYR A 162 1.82 7.97 6.07
CA TYR A 162 3.17 7.82 5.54
C TYR A 162 3.92 6.68 6.22
N PHE A 163 4.54 5.81 5.41
CA PHE A 163 5.42 4.72 5.87
C PHE A 163 6.88 5.08 5.56
N PRO A 164 7.67 5.56 6.54
CA PRO A 164 8.91 6.27 6.30
C PRO A 164 10.09 5.40 5.86
N SER A 165 10.01 4.08 6.06
CA SER A 165 11.00 3.13 5.54
C SER A 165 10.89 2.90 4.03
N GLY A 166 9.76 3.29 3.41
CA GLY A 166 9.49 3.12 1.98
C GLY A 166 9.42 1.65 1.50
N ARG A 167 9.60 0.68 2.41
CA ARG A 167 9.69 -0.76 2.13
C ARG A 167 9.15 -1.53 3.32
N VAL A 168 8.50 -2.67 3.06
CA VAL A 168 8.04 -3.58 4.13
C VAL A 168 9.22 -4.00 5.03
N ALA A 169 8.99 -4.04 6.34
CA ALA A 169 9.96 -4.43 7.35
C ALA A 169 10.68 -5.75 7.03
N LYS A 170 11.93 -5.88 7.49
CA LYS A 170 12.63 -7.16 7.51
C LYS A 170 12.18 -8.00 8.70
N TYR A 171 12.17 -9.32 8.53
CA TYR A 171 12.01 -10.24 9.65
C TYR A 171 13.37 -10.66 10.18
N GLY A 172 13.66 -10.32 11.44
CA GLY A 172 14.79 -10.89 12.18
C GLY A 172 14.37 -12.14 12.95
N LEU A 173 15.29 -12.75 13.72
CA LEU A 173 15.02 -14.01 14.44
C LEU A 173 13.75 -13.98 15.33
N TYR A 174 13.38 -12.82 15.89
CA TYR A 174 12.29 -12.70 16.87
C TYR A 174 11.33 -11.52 16.66
N LYS A 175 11.63 -10.59 15.75
CA LYS A 175 10.82 -9.38 15.53
C LYS A 175 10.94 -8.83 14.11
N THR A 176 9.88 -8.15 13.66
CA THR A 176 9.96 -7.29 12.47
C THR A 176 10.71 -6.01 12.83
N THR A 177 11.54 -5.52 11.91
CA THR A 177 12.22 -4.24 12.07
C THR A 177 12.22 -3.51 10.74
N ASP A 178 11.72 -2.29 10.77
CA ASP A 178 11.74 -1.39 9.62
C ASP A 178 13.18 -1.05 9.22
N TYR A 179 13.37 -0.73 7.94
CA TYR A 179 14.60 -0.10 7.49
C TYR A 179 14.73 1.31 8.11
N PRO A 180 15.93 1.93 8.09
CA PRO A 180 16.08 3.32 8.52
C PRO A 180 15.02 4.22 7.89
N TRP A 181 14.39 5.04 8.73
CA TRP A 181 13.32 5.93 8.31
C TRP A 181 13.88 7.14 7.55
N HIS A 182 13.24 7.50 6.44
CA HIS A 182 13.54 8.76 5.75
C HIS A 182 12.95 9.96 6.51
N GLU A 183 13.58 11.12 6.39
CA GLU A 183 13.15 12.37 7.03
C GLU A 183 12.00 13.08 6.28
N THR A 184 11.62 12.58 5.09
CA THR A 184 10.55 13.12 4.24
C THR A 184 9.27 13.52 5.00
N PRO A 185 8.68 12.71 5.91
CA PRO A 185 7.50 13.13 6.64
C PRO A 185 7.75 14.35 7.54
N LEU A 186 8.95 14.52 8.10
CA LEU A 186 9.32 15.71 8.88
C LEU A 186 9.38 16.94 7.98
N THR A 187 9.97 16.81 6.79
CA THR A 187 10.04 17.89 5.80
C THR A 187 8.63 18.31 5.34
N ILE A 188 7.74 17.35 5.08
CA ILE A 188 6.34 17.62 4.70
C ILE A 188 5.62 18.31 5.87
N ALA A 189 5.72 17.76 7.08
CA ALA A 189 5.05 18.32 8.24
C ALA A 189 5.49 19.75 8.54
N SER A 190 6.79 20.04 8.47
CA SER A 190 7.31 21.39 8.64
C SER A 190 6.83 22.35 7.55
N ARG A 191 6.87 21.93 6.27
CA ARG A 191 6.46 22.78 5.13
C ARG A 191 4.98 23.15 5.17
N TYR A 192 4.11 22.22 5.55
CA TYR A 192 2.66 22.40 5.53
C TYR A 192 2.05 22.61 6.92
N ASN A 193 2.88 22.79 7.95
CA ASN A 193 2.47 22.96 9.34
C ASN A 193 1.52 21.84 9.84
N LEU A 194 1.84 20.59 9.50
CA LEU A 194 1.03 19.43 9.88
C LEU A 194 1.47 18.88 11.23
N LYS A 195 0.51 18.47 12.06
CA LYS A 195 0.78 17.64 13.23
C LYS A 195 1.21 16.25 12.77
N ILE A 196 2.29 15.73 13.36
CA ILE A 196 2.68 14.34 13.18
C ILE A 196 2.01 13.50 14.26
N ILE A 197 1.36 12.42 13.84
CA ILE A 197 0.74 11.43 14.73
C ILE A 197 1.51 10.13 14.56
N PRO A 198 2.40 9.78 15.51
CA PRO A 198 3.13 8.52 15.44
C PRO A 198 2.18 7.35 15.69
N VAL A 199 2.28 6.32 14.87
CA VAL A 199 1.52 5.07 15.02
C VAL A 199 2.48 3.89 15.00
N TYR A 200 2.26 2.94 15.90
CA TYR A 200 2.97 1.68 15.90
C TYR A 200 2.03 0.55 15.50
N ILE A 201 2.45 -0.26 14.54
CA ILE A 201 1.75 -1.43 14.03
C ILE A 201 2.50 -2.66 14.52
N ASP A 202 1.85 -3.44 15.38
CA ASP A 202 2.35 -4.74 15.83
C ASP A 202 1.70 -5.86 15.01
N SER A 203 2.44 -6.38 14.03
CA SER A 203 1.97 -7.45 13.17
C SER A 203 3.12 -8.23 12.53
N LYS A 204 2.81 -9.43 12.04
CA LYS A 204 3.77 -10.33 11.38
C LYS A 204 3.17 -10.98 10.13
N ASN A 205 4.00 -11.14 9.10
CA ASN A 205 3.65 -11.91 7.92
C ASN A 205 3.93 -13.41 8.13
N SER A 206 3.39 -14.25 7.23
CA SER A 206 3.69 -15.68 7.22
C SER A 206 5.17 -15.97 6.92
N PHE A 207 5.70 -17.09 7.42
CA PHE A 207 7.09 -17.48 7.17
C PHE A 207 7.43 -17.59 5.66
N VAL A 208 6.49 -18.08 4.85
CA VAL A 208 6.65 -18.20 3.39
C VAL A 208 6.84 -16.84 2.72
N PHE A 209 6.19 -15.78 3.20
CA PHE A 209 6.38 -14.43 2.67
C PHE A 209 7.83 -13.96 2.85
N TYR A 210 8.43 -14.23 4.01
CA TYR A 210 9.81 -13.83 4.28
C TYR A 210 10.82 -14.62 3.42
N LEU A 211 10.57 -15.90 3.14
CA LEU A 211 11.39 -16.70 2.23
C LEU A 211 11.28 -16.26 0.76
N ALA A 212 10.10 -15.85 0.31
CA ALA A 212 9.90 -15.39 -1.06
C ALA A 212 10.51 -14.00 -1.34
N ARG A 213 10.83 -13.26 -0.27
CA ARG A 213 11.38 -11.89 -0.33
C ARG A 213 12.90 -11.86 -0.09
N SER A 214 13.48 -12.88 0.54
CA SER A 214 14.91 -12.99 0.85
C SER A 214 15.77 -13.25 -0.37
#